data_AF-A0AA38C9S6-F1
#
_entry.id   AF-A0AA38C9S6-F1
#
_cell.length_a   1.000
_cell.length_b   1.000
_cell.length_c   1.000
_cell.angle_alpha   90.00
_cell.angle_beta   90.00
_cell.angle_gamma   90.00
#
_symmetry.space_group_name_H-M   'P 1'
#
loop_
_entity.id
_entity.type
_entity.pdbx_description
1 polymer ?
#
loop_
_entity_poly.entity_id
_entity_poly.type
_entity_poly.pdbx_seq_one_letter_code
_entity_poly.pdbx_strand_id
1 'polypeptide(L)'
;SRVLKKGVTMGNSIRQLKAMLRKNWLLKIRHPWATFLEIILPTFVMLMLIAVRTRVDTKLHPTQPYIREGMFVKVGNSVISPSLESFLKLWFATGEHLAFAPDTEETQKMLNVLSVRFPLLQ
;
A
#
# COMPACT_ATOMS: atom_id res chain seq x y z
N SER A 1 -22.10 51.68 -34.03
CA SER A 1 -20.93 52.00 -33.20
C SER A 1 -21.12 53.30 -32.44
N ARG A 2 -21.27 53.25 -31.12
CA ARG A 2 -21.03 54.41 -30.26
C ARG A 2 -20.34 53.92 -28.98
N VAL A 3 -19.03 54.00 -29.08
CA VAL A 3 -18.01 53.69 -28.09
C VAL A 3 -18.14 54.63 -26.91
N LEU A 4 -18.06 54.04 -25.70
CA LEU A 4 -17.61 54.59 -24.42
C LEU A 4 -18.21 55.93 -23.93
N LYS A 5 -19.09 55.82 -22.94
CA LYS A 5 -19.04 56.70 -21.75
C LYS A 5 -19.73 56.04 -20.56
N LYS A 6 -19.05 55.08 -19.94
CA LYS A 6 -19.33 54.68 -18.55
C LYS A 6 -18.01 54.56 -17.80
N GLY A 7 -17.33 55.70 -17.67
CA GLY A 7 -16.49 55.96 -16.51
C GLY A 7 -17.40 56.06 -15.30
N VAL A 8 -17.92 54.91 -14.84
CA VAL A 8 -18.64 54.83 -13.58
C VAL A 8 -17.61 55.14 -12.50
N THR A 9 -17.74 56.34 -11.94
CA THR A 9 -17.09 56.84 -10.71
C THR A 9 -16.48 55.71 -9.87
N MET A 10 -15.20 55.41 -10.08
CA MET A 10 -14.46 54.31 -9.45
C MET A 10 -14.60 54.33 -7.92
N GLY A 11 -14.74 55.53 -7.34
CA GLY A 11 -14.96 55.73 -5.90
C GLY A 11 -16.31 55.23 -5.36
N ASN A 12 -17.39 55.24 -6.15
CA ASN A 12 -18.71 54.78 -5.70
C ASN A 12 -18.85 53.25 -5.80
N SER A 13 -18.27 52.64 -6.84
CA SER A 13 -18.26 51.18 -7.00
C SER A 13 -17.46 50.48 -5.91
N ILE A 14 -16.32 51.04 -5.51
CA ILE A 14 -15.51 50.49 -4.38
C ILE A 14 -16.27 50.63 -3.06
N ARG A 15 -16.98 51.74 -2.84
CA ARG A 15 -17.83 51.93 -1.65
C ARG A 15 -19.00 50.94 -1.61
N GLN A 16 -19.65 50.67 -2.75
CA GLN A 16 -20.69 49.66 -2.86
C GLN A 16 -20.15 48.24 -2.65
N LEU A 17 -19.00 47.91 -3.25
CA LEU A 17 -18.33 46.63 -3.06
C LEU A 17 -17.95 46.40 -1.59
N LYS A 18 -17.42 47.43 -0.92
CA LYS A 18 -17.09 47.38 0.51
C LYS A 18 -18.34 47.17 1.38
N ALA A 19 -19.47 47.79 1.02
CA ALA A 19 -20.74 47.57 1.71
C ALA A 19 -21.29 46.14 1.51
N MET A 20 -21.20 45.60 0.30
CA MET A 20 -21.58 44.21 0.00
C MET A 20 -20.69 43.20 0.73
N LEU A 21 -19.37 43.42 0.73
CA LEU A 21 -18.42 42.59 1.46
C LEU A 21 -18.63 42.67 2.97
N ARG A 22 -18.92 43.85 3.54
CA ARG A 22 -19.24 44.00 4.96
C ARG A 22 -20.52 43.25 5.33
N LYS A 23 -21.53 43.23 4.46
CA LYS A 23 -22.76 42.45 4.66
C LYS A 23 -22.48 40.95 4.64
N ASN A 24 -21.71 40.48 3.66
CA ASN A 24 -21.27 39.07 3.60
C ASN A 24 -20.39 38.69 4.80
N TRP A 25 -19.54 39.60 5.26
CA TRP A 25 -18.68 39.40 6.41
C TRP A 25 -19.50 39.33 7.71
N LEU A 26 -20.52 40.18 7.87
CA LEU A 26 -21.44 40.15 9.01
C LEU A 26 -22.24 38.84 9.07
N LEU A 27 -22.71 38.34 7.91
CA LEU A 27 -23.37 37.02 7.82
C LEU A 27 -22.42 35.88 8.18
N LYS A 28 -21.15 35.97 7.75
CA LYS A 28 -20.12 34.96 8.05
C LYS A 28 -19.70 34.96 9.52
N ILE A 29 -19.68 36.14 10.17
CA ILE A 29 -19.42 36.28 11.62
C ILE A 29 -20.57 35.73 12.46
N ARG A 30 -21.81 35.65 11.95
CA ARG A 30 -22.97 35.10 12.69
C ARG A 30 -22.95 33.58 12.84
N HIS A 31 -22.10 32.88 12.10
CA HIS A 31 -21.89 31.44 12.22
C HIS A 31 -20.46 31.10 12.68
N PRO A 32 -19.99 31.60 13.85
CA PRO A 32 -18.69 31.19 14.38
C PRO A 32 -18.68 29.68 14.65
N TRP A 33 -19.86 29.12 14.92
CA TRP A 33 -20.15 27.70 15.03
C TRP A 33 -19.84 26.91 13.77
N ALA A 34 -20.06 27.45 12.57
CA ALA A 34 -19.80 26.73 11.33
C ALA A 34 -18.29 26.54 11.10
N THR A 35 -17.50 27.60 11.28
CA THR A 35 -16.03 27.52 11.25
C THR A 35 -15.46 26.65 12.38
N PHE A 36 -16.10 26.67 13.55
CA PHE A 36 -15.70 25.83 14.67
C PHE A 36 -16.01 24.35 14.40
N LEU A 37 -17.18 24.05 13.84
CA LEU A 37 -17.55 22.71 13.35
C LEU A 37 -16.62 22.23 12.23
N GLU A 38 -16.22 23.10 11.31
CA GLU A 38 -15.31 22.76 10.21
C GLU A 38 -13.91 22.36 10.71
N ILE A 39 -13.48 22.85 11.87
CA ILE A 39 -12.22 22.45 12.51
C ILE A 39 -12.42 21.25 13.45
N ILE A 40 -13.54 21.22 14.18
CA ILE A 40 -13.86 20.12 15.11
C ILE A 40 -14.12 18.81 14.39
N LEU A 41 -14.81 18.84 13.24
CA LEU A 41 -15.17 17.64 12.51
C LEU A 41 -13.92 16.86 12.05
N PRO A 42 -12.93 17.46 11.34
CA PRO A 42 -11.72 16.74 10.96
C PRO A 42 -10.85 16.37 12.16
N THR A 43 -10.77 17.20 13.20
CA THR A 43 -9.99 16.86 14.40
C THR A 43 -10.60 15.70 15.19
N PHE A 44 -11.92 15.66 15.32
CA PHE A 44 -12.64 14.55 15.95
C PHE A 44 -12.48 13.26 15.15
N VAL A 45 -12.65 13.31 13.82
CA VAL A 45 -12.43 12.15 12.94
C VAL A 45 -10.98 11.67 13.04
N MET A 46 -10.00 12.57 13.04
CA MET A 46 -8.58 12.23 13.21
C MET A 46 -8.32 11.51 14.54
N LEU A 47 -8.86 12.03 15.65
CA LEU A 47 -8.74 11.41 16.98
C LEU A 47 -9.43 10.05 17.05
N MET A 48 -10.63 9.93 16.46
CA MET A 48 -11.36 8.67 16.42
C MET A 48 -10.62 7.60 15.61
N LEU A 49 -10.03 7.95 14.47
CA LEU A 49 -9.19 7.05 13.69
C LEU A 49 -7.92 6.63 14.44
N ILE A 50 -7.28 7.54 15.18
CA ILE A 50 -6.13 7.21 16.04
C ILE A 50 -6.56 6.27 17.17
N ALA A 51 -7.71 6.51 17.80
CA ALA A 51 -8.23 5.64 18.86
C ALA A 51 -8.56 4.23 18.32
N VAL A 52 -9.20 4.13 17.15
CA VAL A 52 -9.46 2.85 16.50
C VAL A 52 -8.15 2.15 16.13
N ARG A 53 -7.22 2.88 15.50
CA ARG A 53 -5.91 2.36 15.12
C ARG A 53 -5.13 1.86 16.33
N THR A 54 -5.08 2.61 17.42
CA THR A 54 -4.36 2.21 18.64
C THR A 54 -4.98 0.99 19.30
N ARG A 55 -6.31 0.82 19.28
CA ARG A 55 -6.95 -0.42 19.75
C ARG A 55 -6.58 -1.62 18.89
N VAL A 56 -6.47 -1.45 17.57
CA VAL A 56 -6.04 -2.52 16.65
C VAL A 56 -4.54 -2.83 16.78
N ASP A 57 -3.70 -1.80 16.93
CA ASP A 57 -2.24 -1.91 17.05
C ASP A 57 -1.77 -2.38 18.45
N THR A 58 -2.66 -2.48 19.46
CA THR A 58 -2.29 -3.04 20.79
C THR A 58 -2.07 -4.55 20.80
N LYS A 59 -2.33 -5.25 19.70
CA LYS A 59 -1.70 -6.55 19.46
C LYS A 59 -0.30 -6.31 18.92
N LEU A 60 0.57 -5.82 19.79
CA LEU A 60 2.01 -5.98 19.64
C LEU A 60 2.23 -7.49 19.55
N HIS A 61 2.27 -8.04 18.32
CA HIS A 61 2.87 -9.32 18.13
C HIS A 61 4.29 -9.15 18.65
N PRO A 62 4.69 -9.86 19.73
CA PRO A 62 6.10 -9.86 20.08
C PRO A 62 6.84 -10.22 18.80
N THR A 63 7.94 -9.52 18.50
CA THR A 63 8.85 -9.86 17.40
C THR A 63 9.44 -11.23 17.70
N GLN A 64 8.62 -12.25 17.53
CA GLN A 64 9.04 -13.63 17.59
C GLN A 64 9.95 -13.77 16.39
N PRO A 65 11.22 -14.19 16.58
CA PRO A 65 12.03 -14.58 15.44
C PRO A 65 11.22 -15.60 14.65
N TYR A 66 10.90 -15.27 13.39
CA TYR A 66 10.20 -16.17 12.47
C TYR A 66 11.02 -17.43 12.16
N ILE A 67 12.23 -17.54 12.72
CA ILE A 67 13.11 -18.68 12.66
C ILE A 67 13.33 -19.13 14.11
N ARG A 68 12.62 -20.18 14.52
CA ARG A 68 12.81 -20.88 15.79
C ARG A 68 13.66 -22.12 15.53
N GLU A 69 14.52 -22.48 16.46
CA GLU A 69 15.26 -23.74 16.40
C GLU A 69 14.26 -24.91 16.35
N GLY A 70 14.23 -25.62 15.21
CA GLY A 70 13.22 -26.62 14.87
C GLY A 70 12.37 -26.31 13.62
N MET A 71 12.36 -25.05 13.14
CA MET A 71 11.76 -24.69 11.84
C MET A 71 12.68 -24.90 10.63
N PHE A 72 13.92 -25.32 10.88
CA PHE A 72 14.78 -25.85 9.84
C PHE A 72 14.25 -27.23 9.41
N VAL A 73 13.34 -27.24 8.45
CA VAL A 73 12.99 -28.47 7.74
C VAL A 73 14.24 -28.87 6.97
N LYS A 74 14.94 -29.91 7.45
CA LYS A 74 15.96 -30.59 6.64
C LYS A 74 15.29 -30.98 5.33
N VAL A 75 15.81 -30.47 4.22
CA VAL A 75 15.32 -30.77 2.86
C VAL A 75 15.16 -32.28 2.73
N GLY A 76 13.91 -32.77 2.64
CA GLY A 76 13.57 -34.19 2.59
C GLY A 76 12.85 -34.79 3.81
N ASN A 77 12.61 -34.04 4.90
CA ASN A 77 11.95 -34.55 6.12
C ASN A 77 10.55 -33.93 6.39
N SER A 78 9.89 -33.40 5.36
CA SER A 78 8.53 -32.86 5.46
C SER A 78 7.52 -33.99 5.29
N VAL A 79 6.70 -34.22 6.33
CA VAL A 79 5.59 -35.19 6.33
C VAL A 79 4.54 -34.89 5.23
N ILE A 80 4.52 -33.66 4.72
CA ILE A 80 3.49 -33.13 3.83
C ILE A 80 3.94 -33.11 2.35
N SER A 81 5.24 -33.08 2.05
CA SER A 81 5.74 -33.00 0.67
C SER A 81 6.54 -34.25 0.30
N PRO A 82 6.23 -34.92 -0.82
CA PRO A 82 7.05 -36.01 -1.34
C PRO A 82 8.52 -35.56 -1.51
N SER A 83 9.45 -36.50 -1.38
CA SER A 83 10.85 -36.20 -1.66
C SER A 83 11.02 -35.83 -3.14
N LEU A 84 12.01 -34.99 -3.43
CA LEU A 84 12.34 -34.60 -4.81
C LEU A 84 12.56 -35.83 -5.70
N GLU A 85 13.19 -36.89 -5.17
CA GLU A 85 13.41 -38.14 -5.90
C GLU A 85 12.11 -38.85 -6.31
N SER A 86 11.08 -38.84 -5.45
CA SER A 86 9.76 -39.38 -5.78
C SER A 86 9.09 -38.59 -6.91
N PHE A 87 9.24 -37.26 -6.91
CA PHE A 87 8.77 -36.42 -8.02
C PHE A 87 9.52 -36.68 -9.32
N LEU A 88 10.85 -36.81 -9.27
CA LEU A 88 11.64 -37.11 -10.47
C LEU A 88 11.27 -38.47 -11.07
N LYS A 89 11.05 -39.51 -10.25
CA LYS A 89 10.56 -40.81 -10.73
C LYS A 89 9.18 -40.72 -11.37
N LEU A 90 8.28 -39.92 -10.79
CA LEU A 90 6.95 -39.70 -11.34
C LEU A 90 7.03 -38.99 -12.70
N TRP A 91 7.78 -37.89 -12.78
CA TRP A 91 7.94 -37.13 -14.03
C TRP A 91 8.64 -37.92 -15.12
N PHE A 92 9.65 -38.72 -14.77
CA PHE A 92 10.28 -39.63 -15.72
C PHE A 92 9.29 -40.67 -16.27
N ALA A 93 8.38 -41.18 -15.42
CA ALA A 93 7.34 -42.11 -15.85
C ALA A 93 6.25 -41.44 -16.72
N THR A 94 5.97 -40.16 -16.51
CA THR A 94 4.98 -39.39 -17.30
C THR A 94 5.57 -38.73 -18.54
N GLY A 95 6.90 -38.71 -18.71
CA GLY A 95 7.58 -38.03 -19.81
C GLY A 95 7.64 -36.51 -19.67
N GLU A 96 7.42 -35.99 -18.47
CA GLU A 96 7.49 -34.56 -18.17
C GLU A 96 8.93 -34.12 -17.89
N HIS A 97 9.30 -32.93 -18.37
CA HIS A 97 10.66 -32.40 -18.28
C HIS A 97 10.71 -31.20 -17.33
N LEU A 98 11.72 -31.17 -16.46
CA LEU A 98 11.95 -30.04 -15.57
C LEU A 98 12.80 -28.99 -16.28
N ALA A 99 12.19 -27.84 -16.62
CA ALA A 99 12.91 -26.71 -17.18
C ALA A 99 13.35 -25.75 -16.07
N PHE A 100 14.62 -25.37 -16.08
CA PHE A 100 15.15 -24.30 -15.22
C PHE A 100 15.30 -23.02 -16.05
N ALA A 101 14.70 -21.92 -15.58
CA ALA A 101 14.82 -20.61 -16.19
C ALA A 101 15.25 -19.58 -15.13
N PRO A 102 16.16 -18.63 -15.46
CA PRO A 102 16.77 -18.41 -16.77
C PRO A 102 17.89 -19.41 -17.11
N ASP A 103 18.10 -19.67 -18.41
CA ASP A 103 19.22 -20.47 -18.91
C ASP A 103 20.49 -19.60 -18.97
N THR A 104 21.18 -19.53 -17.83
CA THR A 104 22.47 -18.83 -17.69
C THR A 104 23.58 -19.83 -17.36
N GLU A 105 24.83 -19.40 -17.51
CA GLU A 105 25.99 -20.23 -17.14
C GLU A 105 25.96 -20.67 -15.67
N GLU A 106 25.42 -19.84 -14.78
CA GLU A 106 25.24 -20.17 -13.36
C GLU A 106 24.19 -21.26 -13.18
N THR A 107 23.08 -21.20 -13.91
CA THR A 107 22.03 -22.23 -13.88
C THR A 107 22.58 -23.57 -14.40
N GLN A 108 23.39 -23.55 -15.46
CA GLN A 108 24.05 -24.75 -15.98
C GLN A 108 25.06 -25.36 -14.99
N LYS A 109 25.86 -24.51 -14.33
CA LYS A 109 26.76 -24.95 -13.25
C LYS A 109 25.99 -25.54 -12.08
N MET A 110 24.89 -24.91 -11.68
CA MET A 110 24.00 -25.41 -10.63
C MET A 110 23.40 -26.76 -11.03
N LEU A 111 22.91 -26.91 -12.26
CA LEU A 111 22.35 -28.16 -12.77
C LEU A 111 23.38 -29.29 -12.76
N ASN A 112 24.62 -28.99 -13.16
CA ASN A 112 25.71 -29.97 -13.16
C ASN A 112 26.09 -30.42 -11.73
N VAL A 113 25.96 -29.55 -10.72
CA VAL A 113 26.15 -29.95 -9.33
C VAL A 113 24.96 -30.77 -8.82
N LEU A 114 23.74 -30.40 -9.21
CA LEU A 114 22.52 -31.12 -8.81
C LEU A 114 22.42 -32.51 -9.44
N SER A 115 22.89 -32.69 -10.68
CA SER A 115 22.89 -33.98 -11.38
C SER A 115 23.75 -35.04 -10.70
N VAL A 116 24.84 -34.63 -10.02
CA VAL A 116 25.67 -35.54 -9.19
C VAL A 116 24.86 -36.16 -8.05
N ARG A 117 23.91 -35.40 -7.48
CA ARG A 117 23.08 -35.85 -6.36
C ARG A 117 21.78 -36.50 -6.81
N PHE A 118 21.24 -36.09 -7.96
CA PHE A 118 19.98 -36.56 -8.52
C PHE A 118 20.19 -36.93 -10.00
N PRO A 119 20.62 -38.17 -10.30
CA PRO A 119 20.97 -38.57 -11.67
C PRO A 119 19.78 -38.58 -12.64
N LEU A 120 18.55 -38.61 -12.11
CA LEU A 120 17.30 -38.54 -12.90
C LEU A 120 16.99 -37.13 -13.44
N LEU A 121 17.86 -36.14 -13.20
CA LEU A 121 17.78 -34.80 -13.79
C LEU A 121 18.44 -34.69 -15.17
N GLN A 122 19.15 -35.73 -15.61
CA GLN A 122 19.79 -35.82 -16.93
C GLN A 122 18.86 -36.49 -17.94
#